data_AF-A0A6I7Y527-F1
#
_entry.id   AF-A0A6I7Y527-F1
#
_cell.length_a   1.000
_cell.length_b   1.000
_cell.length_c   1.000
_cell.angle_alpha   90.00
_cell.angle_beta   90.00
_cell.angle_gamma   90.00
#
_symmetry.space_group_name_H-M   'P 1'
#
loop_
_entity.id
_entity.type
_entity.pdbx_description
1 polymer ?
#
loop_
_entity_poly.entity_id
_entity_poly.type
_entity_poly.pdbx_seq_one_letter_code
_entity_poly.pdbx_strand_id
1 'polypeptide(L)'
;MAALATLHCLTGCAIGEILGMVIGTAAGLHNGATVALSIALAFVFGYALTMRGVLRAGVPLRQALKVALAADTLSIAVMEIIDNTVMVTIPGAMDAGLADLLFWGALAGSLALAFVITTPVNR
;
A
#
# COMPACT_ATOMS: atom_id res chain seq x y z
N MET A 1 11.64 -10.75 11.65
CA MET A 1 10.65 -11.34 10.72
C MET A 1 9.50 -10.36 10.49
N ALA A 2 8.75 -9.97 11.53
CA ALA A 2 7.65 -8.98 11.46
C ALA A 2 7.98 -7.67 10.71
N ALA A 3 9.03 -6.96 11.12
CA ALA A 3 9.40 -5.65 10.54
C ALA A 3 9.84 -5.71 9.06
N LEU A 4 10.43 -6.83 8.64
CA LEU A 4 10.88 -7.01 7.26
C LEU A 4 9.70 -7.31 6.34
N ALA A 5 8.72 -8.06 6.84
CA ALA A 5 7.47 -8.32 6.14
C ALA A 5 6.62 -7.04 6.03
N THR A 6 6.50 -6.23 7.10
CA THR A 6 5.80 -4.94 6.99
C THR A 6 6.50 -3.96 6.05
N LEU A 7 7.84 -3.94 5.97
CA LEU A 7 8.55 -3.12 4.97
C LEU A 7 8.27 -3.57 3.53
N HIS A 8 8.11 -4.88 3.29
CA HIS A 8 7.73 -5.39 1.97
C HIS A 8 6.29 -4.99 1.60
N CYS A 9 5.36 -5.07 2.54
CA CYS A 9 3.99 -4.59 2.35
C CYS A 9 3.97 -3.09 2.10
N LEU A 10 4.72 -2.30 2.89
CA LEU A 10 4.80 -0.84 2.77
C LEU A 10 5.28 -0.41 1.38
N THR A 11 6.32 -1.08 0.85
CA THR A 11 6.82 -0.76 -0.50
C THR A 11 5.81 -1.10 -1.58
N GLY A 12 5.07 -2.20 -1.44
CA GLY A 12 3.96 -2.52 -2.33
C GLY A 12 2.81 -1.51 -2.27
N CYS A 13 2.42 -1.09 -1.06
CA CYS A 13 1.36 -0.09 -0.85
C CYS A 13 1.76 1.26 -1.47
N ALA A 14 2.96 1.76 -1.15
CA ALA A 14 3.47 3.01 -1.70
C ALA A 14 3.52 3.02 -3.24
N ILE A 15 3.93 1.91 -3.87
CA ILE A 15 3.95 1.81 -5.33
C ILE A 15 2.53 1.82 -5.90
N GLY A 16 1.61 1.08 -5.28
CA GLY A 16 0.22 1.02 -5.69
C GLY A 16 -0.50 2.36 -5.58
N GLU A 17 -0.29 3.07 -4.47
CA GLU A 17 -0.88 4.39 -4.23
C GLU A 17 -0.37 5.44 -5.22
N ILE A 18 0.95 5.51 -5.43
CA ILE A 18 1.51 6.47 -6.39
C ILE A 18 1.01 6.16 -7.82
N LEU A 19 1.00 4.89 -8.22
CA LEU A 19 0.50 4.51 -9.55
C LEU A 19 -1.01 4.74 -9.69
N GLY A 20 -1.80 4.45 -8.67
CA GLY A 20 -3.23 4.68 -8.65
C GLY A 20 -3.57 6.16 -8.76
N MET A 21 -2.84 7.01 -8.04
CA MET A 21 -2.95 8.47 -8.15
C MET A 21 -2.55 8.95 -9.54
N VAL A 22 -1.40 8.52 -10.09
CA VAL A 22 -0.97 8.88 -11.44
C VAL A 22 -2.01 8.50 -12.49
N ILE A 23 -2.50 7.26 -12.46
CA ILE A 23 -3.48 6.76 -13.43
C ILE A 23 -4.82 7.45 -13.24
N GLY A 24 -5.27 7.63 -12.00
CA GLY A 24 -6.56 8.27 -11.70
C GLY A 24 -6.58 9.73 -12.10
N THR A 25 -5.52 10.48 -11.82
CA THR A 25 -5.38 11.87 -12.27
C THR A 25 -5.31 11.95 -13.79
N ALA A 26 -4.54 11.08 -14.46
CA ALA A 26 -4.43 11.07 -15.92
C ALA A 26 -5.75 10.71 -16.62
N ALA A 27 -6.56 9.84 -16.00
CA ALA A 27 -7.88 9.44 -16.50
C ALA A 27 -9.00 10.40 -16.08
N GLY A 28 -8.73 11.43 -15.28
CA GLY A 28 -9.73 12.38 -14.78
C GLY A 28 -10.75 11.75 -13.83
N LEU A 29 -10.36 10.70 -13.10
CA LEU A 29 -11.21 10.06 -12.10
C LEU A 29 -11.46 10.99 -10.91
N HIS A 30 -12.66 10.91 -10.34
CA HIS A 30 -12.95 11.57 -9.07
C HIS A 30 -12.18 10.90 -7.92
N ASN A 31 -11.95 11.64 -6.84
CA ASN A 31 -11.10 11.22 -5.71
C ASN A 31 -11.44 9.81 -5.18
N GLY A 32 -12.73 9.47 -5.05
CA GLY A 32 -13.17 8.14 -4.62
C GLY A 32 -12.77 6.99 -5.56
N ALA A 33 -12.88 7.18 -6.87
CA ALA A 33 -12.43 6.19 -7.85
C ALA A 33 -10.90 6.07 -7.90
N THR A 34 -10.18 7.17 -7.73
CA THR A 34 -8.72 7.17 -7.64
C THR A 34 -8.23 6.41 -6.40
N VAL A 35 -8.89 6.59 -5.26
CA VAL A 35 -8.63 5.83 -4.02
C VAL A 35 -8.88 4.33 -4.25
N ALA A 36 -10.04 3.96 -4.80
CA ALA A 36 -10.35 2.56 -5.06
C ALA A 36 -9.33 1.90 -6.02
N LEU A 37 -8.87 2.63 -7.04
CA LEU A 37 -7.84 2.17 -7.95
C LEU A 37 -6.48 2.01 -7.25
N SER A 38 -6.11 2.97 -6.40
CA SER A 38 -4.89 2.96 -5.59
C SER A 38 -4.84 1.74 -4.68
N ILE A 39 -5.92 1.49 -3.94
CA ILE A 39 -6.07 0.30 -3.08
C ILE A 39 -5.92 -0.98 -3.91
N ALA A 40 -6.62 -1.08 -5.04
CA ALA A 40 -6.55 -2.28 -5.89
C ALA A 40 -5.11 -2.54 -6.39
N LEU A 41 -4.40 -1.49 -6.81
CA LEU A 41 -3.01 -1.59 -7.25
C LEU A 41 -2.06 -1.91 -6.10
N ALA A 42 -2.28 -1.33 -4.91
CA ALA A 42 -1.49 -1.59 -3.71
C ALA A 42 -1.54 -3.07 -3.32
N PHE A 43 -2.73 -3.68 -3.31
CA PHE A 43 -2.85 -5.13 -3.10
C PHE A 43 -2.12 -5.93 -4.19
N VAL A 44 -2.26 -5.57 -5.46
CA VAL A 44 -1.60 -6.27 -6.57
C VAL A 44 -0.07 -6.20 -6.44
N PHE A 45 0.49 -5.01 -6.21
CA PHE A 45 1.94 -4.82 -6.09
C PHE A 45 2.49 -5.40 -4.78
N GLY A 46 1.78 -5.25 -3.66
CA GLY A 46 2.11 -5.88 -2.39
C GLY A 46 2.22 -7.40 -2.51
N TYR A 47 1.20 -8.07 -3.05
CA TYR A 47 1.26 -9.51 -3.28
C TYR A 47 2.34 -9.91 -4.28
N ALA A 48 2.50 -9.17 -5.39
CA ALA A 48 3.51 -9.48 -6.39
C ALA A 48 4.94 -9.42 -5.82
N LEU A 49 5.24 -8.41 -4.99
CA LEU A 49 6.54 -8.26 -4.34
C LEU A 49 6.79 -9.36 -3.30
N THR A 50 5.80 -9.65 -2.42
CA THR A 50 5.90 -10.76 -1.47
C THR A 50 6.14 -12.09 -2.20
N MET A 51 5.30 -12.41 -3.19
CA MET A 51 5.42 -13.66 -3.95
C MET A 51 6.78 -13.77 -4.64
N ARG A 52 7.31 -12.67 -5.19
CA ARG A 52 8.63 -12.67 -5.83
C ARG A 52 9.75 -13.02 -4.86
N GLY A 53 9.68 -12.55 -3.61
CA GLY A 53 10.63 -12.93 -2.55
C GLY A 53 10.54 -14.41 -2.19
N VAL A 54 9.32 -14.92 -2.01
CA VAL A 54 9.06 -16.31 -1.60
C VAL A 54 9.41 -17.32 -2.71
N LEU A 55 9.10 -16.99 -3.97
CA LEU A 55 9.50 -17.79 -5.14
C LEU A 55 11.03 -17.84 -5.31
N ARG A 56 11.73 -16.73 -5.05
CA ARG A 56 13.21 -16.70 -5.04
C ARG A 56 13.81 -17.60 -3.97
N ALA A 57 13.11 -17.81 -2.86
CA ALA A 57 13.52 -18.73 -1.80
C ALA A 57 13.25 -20.21 -2.14
N GLY A 58 12.78 -20.53 -3.36
CA GLY A 58 12.56 -21.89 -3.83
C GLY A 58 11.24 -22.52 -3.38
N VAL A 59 10.33 -21.74 -2.80
CA VAL A 59 9.02 -22.22 -2.35
C VAL A 59 8.08 -22.40 -3.55
N PRO A 60 7.36 -23.52 -3.68
CA PRO A 60 6.43 -23.75 -4.79
C PRO A 60 5.27 -22.74 -4.78
N LEU A 61 4.84 -22.32 -5.97
CA LEU A 61 3.91 -21.20 -6.19
C LEU A 61 2.59 -21.31 -5.42
N ARG A 62 2.05 -22.53 -5.26
CA ARG A 62 0.84 -22.80 -4.44
C ARG A 62 1.05 -22.52 -2.95
N GLN A 63 2.24 -22.81 -2.44
CA GLN A 63 2.58 -22.57 -1.03
C GLN A 63 2.98 -21.11 -0.82
N ALA A 64 3.64 -20.50 -1.79
CA ALA A 64 3.94 -19.07 -1.79
C ALA A 64 2.65 -18.22 -1.74
N LEU A 65 1.63 -18.57 -2.51
CA LEU A 65 0.31 -17.90 -2.48
C LEU A 65 -0.36 -18.02 -1.10
N LYS A 66 -0.34 -19.22 -0.50
CA LYS A 66 -0.91 -19.42 0.85
C LYS A 66 -0.16 -18.63 1.92
N VAL A 67 1.17 -18.59 1.84
CA VAL A 67 2.01 -17.84 2.78
C VAL A 67 1.79 -16.33 2.61
N ALA A 68 1.78 -15.82 1.38
CA ALA A 68 1.51 -14.41 1.11
C ALA A 68 0.11 -14.00 1.57
N LEU A 69 -0.92 -14.82 1.30
CA LEU A 69 -2.28 -14.55 1.77
C LEU A 69 -2.38 -14.63 3.30
N ALA A 70 -1.76 -15.63 3.94
CA ALA A 70 -1.84 -15.80 5.39
C ALA A 70 -1.05 -14.72 6.15
N ALA A 71 0.08 -14.27 5.60
CA ALA A 71 0.96 -13.30 6.25
C ALA A 71 0.53 -11.85 5.98
N ASP A 72 0.13 -11.54 4.74
CA ASP A 72 0.11 -10.14 4.30
C ASP A 72 -1.30 -9.60 4.02
N THR A 73 -2.36 -10.42 3.92
CA THR A 73 -3.72 -9.90 3.64
C THR A 73 -4.20 -8.94 4.73
N LEU A 74 -4.08 -9.35 6.00
CA LEU A 74 -4.51 -8.55 7.13
C LEU A 74 -3.62 -7.30 7.28
N SER A 75 -2.31 -7.48 7.11
CA SER A 75 -1.33 -6.40 7.21
C SER A 75 -1.54 -5.35 6.12
N ILE A 76 -1.76 -5.75 4.86
CA ILE A 76 -2.07 -4.82 3.77
C ILE A 76 -3.42 -4.14 4.02
N ALA A 77 -4.46 -4.88 4.44
CA ALA A 77 -5.76 -4.28 4.70
C ALA A 77 -5.70 -3.20 5.80
N VAL A 78 -4.99 -3.46 6.90
CA VAL A 78 -4.79 -2.47 7.96
C VAL A 78 -3.97 -1.29 7.45
N MET A 79 -2.91 -1.55 6.67
CA MET A 79 -2.07 -0.50 6.10
C MET A 79 -2.90 0.45 5.22
N GLU A 80 -3.66 -0.09 4.28
CA GLU A 80 -4.51 0.67 3.35
C GLU A 80 -5.61 1.46 4.06
N ILE A 81 -6.22 0.87 5.11
CA ILE A 81 -7.24 1.57 5.91
C ILE A 81 -6.62 2.80 6.58
N ILE A 82 -5.47 2.65 7.23
CA ILE A 82 -4.81 3.76 7.90
C ILE A 82 -4.36 4.80 6.87
N ASP A 83 -3.72 4.37 5.79
CA ASP A 83 -3.14 5.24 4.76
C ASP A 83 -4.22 6.14 4.13
N ASN A 84 -5.27 5.53 3.59
CA ASN A 84 -6.38 6.24 2.95
C ASN A 84 -7.18 7.08 3.95
N THR A 85 -7.32 6.64 5.20
CA THR A 85 -7.97 7.46 6.23
C THR A 85 -7.18 8.74 6.48
N VAL A 86 -5.85 8.67 6.57
CA VAL A 86 -4.99 9.84 6.75
C VAL A 86 -5.06 10.75 5.52
N MET A 87 -4.93 10.20 4.31
CA MET A 87 -4.99 10.97 3.07
C MET A 87 -6.33 11.71 2.90
N VAL A 88 -7.44 11.09 3.27
CA VAL A 88 -8.78 11.72 3.23
C VAL A 88 -8.99 12.73 4.37
N THR A 89 -8.37 12.54 5.53
CA THR A 89 -8.52 13.46 6.67
C THR A 89 -7.63 14.69 6.59
N ILE A 90 -6.48 14.62 5.91
CA ILE A 90 -5.62 15.78 5.70
C ILE A 90 -6.29 16.71 4.67
N PRO A 91 -6.68 17.94 5.06
CA PRO A 91 -7.35 18.85 4.14
C PRO A 91 -6.46 19.18 2.93
N GLY A 92 -7.01 19.00 1.72
CA GLY A 92 -6.32 19.29 0.48
C GLY A 92 -5.27 18.25 0.06
N ALA A 93 -5.03 17.16 0.81
CA ALA A 93 -4.07 16.12 0.41
C ALA A 93 -4.55 15.34 -0.83
N MET A 94 -5.85 15.07 -0.94
CA MET A 94 -6.45 14.43 -2.11
C MET A 94 -6.54 15.33 -3.34
N ASP A 95 -6.58 16.65 -3.12
CA ASP A 95 -6.65 17.65 -4.19
C ASP A 95 -5.25 18.14 -4.61
N ALA A 96 -4.23 17.88 -3.79
CA ALA A 96 -2.84 18.12 -4.09
C ALA A 96 -2.35 17.17 -5.19
N GLY A 97 -1.74 17.72 -6.24
CA GLY A 97 -1.17 16.94 -7.32
C GLY A 97 0.17 16.32 -6.94
N LEU A 98 0.69 15.44 -7.79
CA LEU A 98 2.01 14.81 -7.65
C LEU A 98 3.19 15.80 -7.59
N ALA A 99 2.97 17.06 -8.01
CA ALA A 99 3.97 18.13 -7.93
C ALA A 99 3.99 18.84 -6.56
N ASP A 100 2.95 18.65 -5.75
CA ASP A 100 2.77 19.36 -4.49
C ASP A 100 3.47 18.64 -3.34
N LEU A 101 4.25 19.41 -2.55
CA LEU A 101 4.88 18.87 -1.34
C LEU A 101 3.86 18.40 -0.31
N LEU A 102 2.63 18.96 -0.34
CA LEU A 102 1.55 18.52 0.53
C LEU A 102 1.17 17.07 0.29
N PHE A 103 1.08 16.64 -0.98
CA PHE A 103 0.78 15.25 -1.34
C PHE A 103 1.86 14.31 -0.79
N TRP A 104 3.13 14.60 -1.07
CA TRP A 104 4.23 13.76 -0.62
C TRP A 104 4.40 13.74 0.90
N GLY A 105 4.17 14.88 1.57
CA GLY A 105 4.20 14.98 3.02
C GLY A 105 3.07 14.19 3.68
N ALA A 106 1.86 14.29 3.14
CA ALA A 106 0.70 13.52 3.59
C ALA A 106 0.94 12.02 3.40
N LEU A 107 1.36 11.60 2.21
CA LEU A 107 1.65 10.20 1.86
C LEU A 107 2.79 9.61 2.71
N ALA A 108 3.87 10.35 2.93
CA ALA A 108 4.97 9.88 3.78
C ALA A 108 4.51 9.74 5.24
N GLY A 109 3.71 10.69 5.73
CA GLY A 109 3.15 10.67 7.08
C GLY A 109 2.15 9.53 7.29
N SER A 110 1.28 9.29 6.32
CA SER A 110 0.28 8.24 6.33
C SER A 110 0.92 6.85 6.31
N LEU A 111 1.89 6.62 5.41
CA LEU A 111 2.68 5.38 5.36
C LEU A 111 3.47 5.13 6.66
N ALA A 112 4.07 6.17 7.25
CA ALA A 112 4.77 6.04 8.53
C ALA A 112 3.82 5.64 9.67
N LEU A 113 2.64 6.27 9.75
CA LEU A 113 1.63 5.92 10.73
C LEU A 113 1.10 4.50 10.51
N ALA A 114 0.81 4.15 9.27
CA ALA A 114 0.35 2.82 8.88
C ALA A 114 1.38 1.75 9.22
N PHE A 115 2.68 2.01 9.01
CA PHE A 115 3.77 1.12 9.41
C PHE A 115 3.78 0.86 10.93
N VAL A 116 3.69 1.91 11.75
CA VAL A 116 3.70 1.82 13.21
C VAL A 116 2.49 1.06 13.73
N ILE A 117 1.32 1.24 13.13
CA ILE A 117 0.08 0.56 13.54
C ILE A 117 0.05 -0.89 13.07
N THR A 118 0.60 -1.18 11.89
CA THR A 118 0.56 -2.53 11.29
C THR A 118 1.68 -3.43 11.80
N THR A 119 2.82 -2.88 12.25
CA THR A 119 3.92 -3.69 12.81
C THR A 119 3.53 -4.64 13.95
N PRO A 120 2.70 -4.27 14.94
CA PRO A 120 2.23 -5.20 15.97
C PRO A 120 1.26 -6.26 15.45
N VAL A 121 0.56 -6.02 14.33
CA VAL A 121 -0.32 -7.02 13.68
C VAL A 121 0.50 -8.16 13.07
N ASN A 122 1.74 -7.87 12.67
CA ASN A 122 2.63 -8.78 11.96
C ASN A 122 3.59 -9.56 12.89
N ARG A 123 3.34 -9.54 14.21
CA ARG A 123 4.18 -10.20 15.24
C ARG A 123 3.84 -11.66 15.48
#